data_AF-A0A8X6UIN7-F1
#
_entry.id   AF-A0A8X6UIN7-F1
#
_cell.length_a   1.000
_cell.length_b   1.000
_cell.length_c   1.000
_cell.angle_alpha   90.00
_cell.angle_beta   90.00
_cell.angle_gamma   90.00
#
_symmetry.space_group_name_H-M   'P 1'
#
loop_
_entity.id
_entity.type
_entity.pdbx_description
1 polymer ?
#
loop_
_entity_poly.entity_id
_entity_poly.type
_entity_poly.pdbx_seq_one_letter_code
_entity_poly.pdbx_strand_id
1 'polypeptide(L)'
;MGRQLRVQRPPIRNISDLRDRCLNILYNLSPVIYQGLVASMPRRVEAVLRAKGGTTRYGQVSVGTESRTRTTPWVHPTTRRQLTMNELNKRNIQKMLLSWKLFKIIIFVACVACFSLQSANFFKLYFTYPTVTSIDLTFPAFLKNPTFTLCNTNPVKREKFCGEYPYLCQKPNNLTEFCKKHPYFCKHNTSNLVIPKVGYYAKDSKDEVRDALLEIYMHNISKDGPEYWSWSFPYDFEQKRNKITTTFSFDYSKSDYVTCYSTNLHINSNKKIETTKSHASVGVIILNHFHSRIDFEETMYPWTVPQIILSIHSPFVPVYAFYEGEILQTDHVYMIKIRMEEEHLLESPYQTNCTDYDGIWEKNNKTGPRSQEMCREWCKWNYFKTYVDCNGGMIMIENSRNLCNTEENSLTYYKDREVLENCLNNCKVNCRKLIYHYEITDRVQDPFERKSSDDG
;
A
#
# COMPACT_ATOMS: atom_id res chain seq x y z
N MET A 1 -24.47 0.11 0.56
CA MET A 1 -25.11 1.24 -0.17
C MET A 1 -24.38 2.52 0.22
N GLY A 2 -23.93 3.34 -0.73
CA GLY A 2 -23.38 4.68 -0.41
C GLY A 2 -22.33 5.24 -1.37
N ARG A 3 -22.81 6.05 -2.32
CA ARG A 3 -22.18 7.20 -3.00
C ARG A 3 -20.86 7.00 -3.78
N GLN A 4 -21.00 6.92 -5.11
CA GLN A 4 -19.95 7.33 -6.06
C GLN A 4 -19.68 8.83 -5.95
N LEU A 5 -18.47 9.20 -5.52
CA LEU A 5 -17.90 10.53 -5.75
C LEU A 5 -17.11 10.48 -7.06
N ARG A 6 -17.73 10.91 -8.16
CA ARG A 6 -17.00 11.32 -9.37
C ARG A 6 -16.44 12.71 -9.13
N VAL A 7 -15.13 12.81 -8.90
CA VAL A 7 -14.41 14.06 -9.13
C VAL A 7 -13.85 14.01 -10.54
N GLN A 8 -14.48 14.79 -11.44
CA GLN A 8 -13.88 15.20 -12.69
C GLN A 8 -12.89 16.34 -12.43
N ARG A 9 -11.62 16.13 -12.82
CA ARG A 9 -10.94 17.04 -13.75
C ARG A 9 -10.21 16.20 -14.79
N PRO A 10 -10.24 16.56 -16.08
CA PRO A 10 -9.47 15.84 -17.06
C PRO A 10 -7.98 16.13 -16.84
N PRO A 11 -7.11 15.12 -16.76
CA PRO A 11 -5.70 15.33 -17.05
C PRO A 11 -5.60 15.85 -18.50
N ILE A 12 -4.58 16.63 -18.82
CA ILE A 12 -4.31 17.08 -20.20
C ILE A 12 -4.38 15.85 -21.11
N ARG A 13 -5.48 15.77 -21.90
CA ARG A 13 -5.92 14.55 -22.58
C ARG A 13 -5.15 14.41 -23.87
N ASN A 14 -4.40 13.33 -23.99
CA ASN A 14 -4.00 12.64 -25.23
C ASN A 14 -3.31 13.43 -26.36
N ILE A 15 -2.38 12.76 -27.02
CA ILE A 15 -1.83 13.13 -28.34
C ILE A 15 -2.96 13.47 -29.36
N SER A 16 -4.14 12.89 -29.21
CA SER A 16 -5.32 13.19 -30.04
C SER A 16 -5.85 14.62 -29.85
N ASP A 17 -5.83 15.21 -28.66
CA ASP A 17 -6.32 16.59 -28.45
C ASP A 17 -5.34 17.61 -29.02
N LEU A 18 -4.03 17.29 -29.01
CA LEU A 18 -3.01 18.09 -29.69
C LEU A 18 -3.17 18.01 -31.22
N ARG A 19 -3.39 16.80 -31.76
CA ARG A 19 -3.70 16.57 -33.18
C ARG A 19 -4.95 17.33 -33.58
N ASP A 20 -6.01 17.24 -32.79
CA ASP A 20 -7.30 17.83 -33.11
C ASP A 20 -7.23 19.36 -32.98
N ARG A 21 -6.46 19.93 -32.03
CA ARG A 21 -6.17 21.38 -31.98
C ARG A 21 -5.32 21.85 -33.16
N CYS A 22 -4.29 21.11 -33.56
CA CYS A 22 -3.50 21.43 -34.76
C CYS A 22 -4.34 21.36 -36.03
N LEU A 23 -5.21 20.35 -36.16
CA LEU A 23 -6.18 20.26 -37.25
C LEU A 23 -7.16 21.41 -37.19
N ASN A 24 -7.68 21.77 -36.02
CA ASN A 24 -8.63 22.88 -35.87
C ASN A 24 -7.98 24.23 -36.23
N ILE A 25 -6.70 24.43 -35.91
CA ILE A 25 -5.93 25.61 -36.36
C ILE A 25 -5.73 25.58 -37.89
N LEU A 26 -5.47 24.41 -38.48
CA LEU A 26 -5.36 24.22 -39.93
C LEU A 26 -6.69 24.43 -40.66
N TYR A 27 -7.81 24.04 -40.06
CA TYR A 27 -9.16 24.17 -40.62
C TYR A 27 -9.76 25.57 -40.41
N ASN A 28 -9.33 26.31 -39.38
CA ASN A 28 -9.74 27.69 -39.12
C ASN A 28 -8.86 28.74 -39.82
N LEU A 29 -7.84 28.33 -40.59
CA LEU A 29 -7.25 29.21 -41.60
C LEU A 29 -8.36 29.62 -42.58
N SER A 30 -8.50 30.92 -42.85
CA SER A 30 -9.66 31.45 -43.58
C SER A 30 -9.91 30.66 -44.88
N PRO A 31 -11.17 30.47 -45.30
CA PRO A 31 -11.51 29.74 -46.53
C PRO A 31 -10.72 30.22 -47.77
N VAL A 32 -10.31 31.50 -47.77
CA VAL A 32 -9.52 32.14 -48.81
C VAL A 32 -8.07 31.62 -48.84
N ILE A 33 -7.46 31.35 -47.68
CA ILE A 33 -6.10 30.78 -47.59
C ILE A 33 -6.13 29.29 -47.96
N TYR A 34 -7.17 28.56 -47.55
CA TYR A 34 -7.34 27.15 -47.88
C TYR A 34 -7.58 26.96 -49.39
N GLN A 35 -8.46 27.77 -50.00
CA GLN A 35 -8.68 27.75 -51.45
C GLN A 35 -7.43 28.16 -52.24
N GLY A 36 -6.64 29.13 -51.75
CA GLY A 36 -5.36 29.50 -52.36
C GLY A 36 -4.29 28.40 -52.29
N LEU A 37 -4.26 27.62 -51.20
CA LEU A 37 -3.37 26.47 -51.04
C LEU A 37 -3.76 25.32 -51.98
N VAL A 38 -5.05 24.99 -52.05
CA VAL A 38 -5.60 23.96 -52.95
C VAL A 38 -5.42 24.34 -54.42
N ALA A 39 -5.64 25.61 -54.79
CA ALA A 39 -5.43 26.10 -56.15
C ALA A 39 -3.94 26.14 -56.57
N SER A 40 -3.00 26.08 -55.62
CA SER A 40 -1.55 26.09 -55.88
C SER A 40 -0.90 24.69 -55.93
N MET A 41 -1.68 23.62 -55.71
CA MET A 41 -1.19 22.25 -55.83
C MET A 41 -1.07 21.84 -57.32
N PRO A 42 0.00 21.14 -57.73
CA PRO A 42 0.09 20.59 -59.09
C PRO A 42 -1.06 19.61 -59.33
N ARG A 43 -1.69 19.64 -60.51
CA ARG A 43 -2.86 18.81 -60.91
C ARG A 43 -2.73 17.30 -60.60
N ARG A 44 -1.50 16.79 -60.43
CA ARG A 44 -1.22 15.40 -60.02
C ARG A 44 -1.64 15.10 -58.57
N VAL A 45 -1.63 16.07 -57.67
CA VAL A 45 -2.09 15.90 -56.27
C VAL A 45 -3.62 16.00 -56.19
N GLU A 46 -4.25 16.85 -57.02
CA GLU A 46 -5.70 16.93 -57.17
C GLU A 46 -6.31 15.61 -57.69
N ALA A 47 -5.63 14.94 -58.63
CA ALA A 47 -6.04 13.63 -59.13
C ALA A 47 -5.96 12.52 -58.06
N VAL A 48 -4.95 12.56 -57.18
CA VAL A 48 -4.78 11.59 -56.08
C VAL A 48 -5.80 11.83 -54.97
N LEU A 49 -6.16 13.09 -54.69
CA LEU A 49 -7.21 13.42 -53.72
C LEU A 49 -8.62 13.12 -54.24
N ARG A 50 -8.89 13.36 -55.54
CA ARG A 50 -10.14 12.93 -56.18
C ARG A 50 -10.26 11.41 -56.29
N ALA A 51 -9.17 10.68 -56.42
CA ALA A 51 -9.16 9.21 -56.47
C ALA A 51 -9.43 8.53 -55.12
N LYS A 52 -9.33 9.26 -53.99
CA LYS A 52 -9.60 8.72 -52.63
C LYS A 52 -10.92 9.19 -52.01
N GLY A 53 -11.65 10.10 -52.65
CA GLY A 53 -12.96 10.57 -52.19
C GLY A 53 -14.09 9.92 -52.98
N GLY A 54 -14.73 8.91 -52.40
CA GLY A 54 -15.92 8.27 -52.96
C GLY A 54 -17.06 9.25 -53.20
N THR A 55 -17.65 9.11 -54.39
CA THR A 55 -19.00 9.50 -54.84
C THR A 55 -19.97 10.09 -53.80
N THR A 56 -20.35 11.34 -54.01
CA THR A 56 -21.72 11.81 -53.75
C THR A 56 -22.24 12.50 -55.01
N ARG A 57 -23.28 11.88 -55.61
CA ARG A 57 -24.04 12.39 -56.75
C ARG A 57 -24.84 13.63 -56.34
N TYR A 58 -24.87 14.65 -57.18
CA TYR A 58 -26.04 15.52 -57.31
C TYR A 58 -26.33 15.83 -58.79
N GLY A 59 -27.57 15.51 -59.14
CA GLY A 59 -28.42 15.91 -60.27
C GLY A 59 -27.84 16.58 -61.51
N GLN A 60 -28.05 15.91 -62.65
CA GLN A 60 -28.24 16.55 -63.95
C GLN A 60 -29.45 17.50 -63.93
N VAL A 61 -29.33 18.65 -64.60
CA VAL A 61 -30.46 19.34 -65.25
C VAL A 61 -30.02 19.70 -66.66
N SER A 62 -30.93 19.47 -67.60
CA SER A 62 -30.74 19.40 -69.04
C SER A 62 -31.30 20.63 -69.77
N VAL A 63 -30.69 20.90 -70.93
CA VAL A 63 -31.28 21.45 -72.19
C VAL A 63 -31.64 22.94 -72.26
N GLY A 64 -31.12 23.57 -73.33
CA GLY A 64 -31.63 24.79 -73.97
C GLY A 64 -30.83 25.10 -75.24
N THR A 65 -31.44 24.86 -76.40
CA THR A 65 -30.90 24.91 -77.78
C THR A 65 -30.90 26.30 -78.43
N GLU A 66 -30.25 26.38 -79.60
CA GLU A 66 -30.38 27.39 -80.68
C GLU A 66 -29.64 28.74 -80.48
N SER A 67 -29.07 29.40 -81.49
CA SER A 67 -29.17 29.32 -82.96
C SER A 67 -27.93 29.96 -83.63
N ARG A 68 -27.87 29.83 -84.96
CA ARG A 68 -26.73 30.05 -85.88
C ARG A 68 -26.98 31.29 -86.76
N THR A 69 -26.00 32.20 -86.91
CA THR A 69 -25.80 33.08 -88.10
C THR A 69 -24.42 33.76 -88.03
N ARG A 70 -23.45 33.47 -88.92
CA ARG A 70 -23.15 34.03 -90.27
C ARG A 70 -22.13 35.20 -90.27
N THR A 71 -20.94 34.87 -90.75
CA THR A 71 -19.88 35.62 -91.48
C THR A 71 -20.07 37.11 -91.83
N THR A 72 -19.01 37.93 -91.65
CA THR A 72 -18.00 38.40 -92.67
C THR A 72 -17.15 39.55 -92.04
N PRO A 73 -16.28 40.32 -92.73
CA PRO A 73 -14.81 40.13 -92.72
C PRO A 73 -13.96 41.37 -92.30
N TRP A 74 -12.68 41.09 -92.02
CA TRP A 74 -11.48 41.95 -92.16
C TRP A 74 -11.57 43.48 -92.07
N VAL A 75 -10.90 44.08 -91.07
CA VAL A 75 -10.10 45.32 -91.22
C VAL A 75 -8.93 45.29 -90.24
N HIS A 76 -7.69 45.22 -90.75
CA HIS A 76 -6.50 45.69 -90.03
C HIS A 76 -6.48 47.23 -90.03
N PRO A 77 -5.96 47.86 -88.97
CA PRO A 77 -4.69 48.56 -89.24
C PRO A 77 -3.69 48.58 -88.07
N THR A 78 -2.44 48.71 -88.51
CA THR A 78 -1.36 49.53 -87.93
C THR A 78 -0.74 49.16 -86.58
N THR A 79 0.32 48.36 -86.73
CA THR A 79 1.62 48.45 -86.03
C THR A 79 1.96 49.85 -85.52
N ARG A 80 1.93 50.04 -84.19
CA ARG A 80 2.66 51.12 -83.52
C ARG A 80 3.10 50.67 -82.11
N ARG A 81 4.42 50.46 -81.96
CA ARG A 81 5.22 50.39 -80.71
C ARG A 81 4.49 49.88 -79.44
N GLN A 82 4.59 48.59 -79.16
CA GLN A 82 4.42 48.03 -77.80
C GLN A 82 5.50 46.97 -77.47
N LEU A 83 6.74 47.19 -77.88
CA LEU A 83 7.87 46.58 -77.15
C LEU A 83 8.17 47.49 -75.96
N THR A 84 7.64 47.17 -74.77
CA THR A 84 8.22 47.47 -73.42
C THR A 84 7.29 47.15 -72.23
N MET A 85 5.97 47.05 -72.40
CA MET A 85 5.04 46.73 -71.28
C MET A 85 5.01 45.24 -70.89
N ASN A 86 5.27 44.32 -71.84
CA ASN A 86 5.17 42.88 -71.61
C ASN A 86 6.37 42.29 -70.84
N GLU A 87 7.56 42.87 -71.01
CA GLU A 87 8.80 42.51 -70.28
C GLU A 87 8.76 43.01 -68.82
N LEU A 88 8.25 44.22 -68.59
CA LEU A 88 8.12 44.81 -67.24
C LEU A 88 7.10 44.03 -66.39
N ASN A 89 6.00 43.59 -67.00
CA ASN A 89 4.97 42.79 -66.33
C ASN A 89 5.46 41.37 -66.01
N LYS A 90 6.25 40.75 -66.90
CA LYS A 90 6.87 39.43 -66.66
C LYS A 90 7.86 39.47 -65.47
N ARG A 91 8.66 40.54 -65.37
CA ARG A 91 9.56 40.76 -64.22
C ARG A 91 8.79 41.01 -62.93
N ASN A 92 7.68 41.74 -62.96
CA ASN A 92 6.82 41.95 -61.79
C ASN A 92 6.12 40.66 -61.33
N ILE A 93 5.61 39.85 -62.26
CA ILE A 93 5.03 38.53 -61.96
C ILE A 93 6.10 37.58 -61.41
N GLN A 94 7.33 37.59 -61.95
CA GLN A 94 8.45 36.80 -61.40
C GLN A 94 8.83 37.25 -59.99
N LYS A 95 8.90 38.56 -59.72
CA LYS A 95 9.14 39.09 -58.36
C LYS A 95 8.03 38.73 -57.39
N MET A 96 6.76 38.77 -57.83
CA MET A 96 5.60 38.38 -57.04
C MET A 96 5.60 36.88 -56.73
N LEU A 97 5.95 36.03 -57.71
CA LEU A 97 6.13 34.58 -57.51
C LEU A 97 7.29 34.26 -56.56
N LEU A 98 8.39 35.01 -56.65
CA LEU A 98 9.56 34.84 -55.78
C LEU A 98 9.23 35.26 -54.34
N SER A 99 8.54 36.40 -54.17
CA SER A 99 8.03 36.88 -52.88
C SER A 99 7.03 35.89 -52.26
N TRP A 100 6.14 35.30 -53.06
CA TRP A 100 5.20 34.28 -52.60
C TRP A 100 5.88 32.98 -52.14
N LYS A 101 6.94 32.55 -52.85
CA LYS A 101 7.76 31.41 -52.42
C LYS A 101 8.49 31.71 -51.11
N LEU A 102 9.06 32.91 -50.96
CA LEU A 102 9.70 33.36 -49.72
C LEU A 102 8.71 33.40 -48.55
N PHE A 103 7.50 33.93 -48.77
CA PHE A 103 6.43 33.94 -47.77
C PHE A 103 6.04 32.53 -47.32
N LYS A 104 5.86 31.59 -48.26
CA LYS A 104 5.60 30.18 -47.94
C LYS A 104 6.72 29.55 -47.12
N ILE A 105 7.98 29.84 -47.44
CA ILE A 105 9.14 29.36 -46.69
C ILE A 105 9.13 29.94 -45.27
N ILE A 106 8.87 31.24 -45.11
CA ILE A 106 8.80 31.90 -43.78
C ILE A 106 7.69 31.26 -42.93
N ILE A 107 6.49 31.08 -43.47
CA ILE A 107 5.40 30.41 -42.77
C ILE A 107 5.81 28.98 -42.37
N PHE A 108 6.38 28.22 -43.30
CA PHE A 108 6.83 26.86 -43.02
C PHE A 108 7.86 26.82 -41.89
N VAL A 109 8.87 27.69 -41.93
CA VAL A 109 9.89 27.80 -40.87
C VAL A 109 9.25 28.20 -39.53
N ALA A 110 8.32 29.15 -39.52
CA ALA A 110 7.60 29.56 -38.30
C ALA A 110 6.78 28.38 -37.72
N CYS A 111 6.06 27.64 -38.56
CA CYS A 111 5.32 26.45 -38.14
C CYS A 111 6.24 25.37 -37.56
N VAL A 112 7.38 25.10 -38.21
CA VAL A 112 8.38 24.12 -37.73
C VAL A 112 9.00 24.57 -36.40
N ALA A 113 9.28 25.87 -36.23
CA ALA A 113 9.79 26.42 -34.97
C ALA A 113 8.76 26.29 -33.83
N CYS A 114 7.49 26.67 -34.07
CA CYS A 114 6.42 26.50 -33.10
C CYS A 114 6.20 25.03 -32.72
N PHE A 115 6.19 24.12 -33.70
CA PHE A 115 6.07 22.69 -33.45
C PHE A 115 7.24 22.15 -32.62
N SER A 116 8.47 22.55 -32.93
CA SER A 116 9.67 22.17 -32.17
C SER A 116 9.61 22.67 -30.73
N LEU A 117 9.18 23.92 -30.50
CA LEU A 117 9.02 24.48 -29.14
C LEU A 117 7.93 23.75 -28.34
N GLN A 118 6.78 23.48 -28.96
CA GLN A 118 5.70 22.72 -28.32
C GLN A 118 6.14 21.29 -27.99
N SER A 119 6.87 20.64 -28.91
CA SER A 119 7.43 19.31 -28.70
C SER A 119 8.44 19.32 -27.56
N ALA A 120 9.37 20.29 -27.51
CA ALA A 120 10.35 20.42 -26.44
C ALA A 120 9.68 20.62 -25.06
N ASN A 121 8.61 21.43 -24.99
CA ASN A 121 7.83 21.60 -23.76
C ASN A 121 7.13 20.31 -23.34
N PHE A 122 6.59 19.55 -24.30
CA PHE A 122 6.00 18.24 -24.02
C PHE A 122 7.04 17.25 -23.51
N PHE A 123 8.23 17.19 -24.14
CA PHE A 123 9.33 16.34 -23.68
C PHE A 123 9.79 16.76 -22.28
N LYS A 124 9.91 18.06 -22.01
CA LYS A 124 10.24 18.56 -20.67
C LYS A 124 9.24 18.06 -19.62
N LEU A 125 7.94 18.13 -19.92
CA LEU A 125 6.89 17.60 -19.03
C LEU A 125 6.97 16.08 -18.91
N TYR A 126 7.17 15.36 -20.02
CA TYR A 126 7.31 13.90 -20.03
C TYR A 126 8.46 13.43 -19.12
N PHE A 127 9.63 14.08 -19.22
CA PHE A 127 10.79 13.77 -18.39
C PHE A 127 10.69 14.27 -16.94
N THR A 128 9.62 14.98 -16.55
CA THR A 128 9.30 15.22 -15.13
C THR A 128 8.61 14.04 -14.46
N TYR A 129 8.22 13.01 -15.23
CA TYR A 129 7.53 11.81 -14.77
C TYR A 129 6.32 12.11 -13.84
N PRO A 130 5.36 12.96 -14.28
CA PRO A 130 4.23 13.33 -13.45
C PRO A 130 3.34 12.12 -13.19
N THR A 131 2.83 11.99 -11.97
CA THR A 131 1.92 10.91 -11.56
C THR A 131 0.55 11.48 -11.18
N VAL A 132 -0.50 10.67 -11.31
CA VAL A 132 -1.84 10.98 -10.84
C VAL A 132 -2.37 9.80 -10.02
N THR A 133 -3.05 10.08 -8.92
CA THR A 133 -3.67 9.05 -8.09
C THR A 133 -5.04 8.69 -8.65
N SER A 134 -5.27 7.40 -8.88
CA SER A 134 -6.59 6.84 -9.19
C SER A 134 -7.08 6.05 -7.98
N ILE A 135 -8.35 6.19 -7.64
CA ILE A 135 -8.98 5.47 -6.54
C ILE A 135 -10.14 4.67 -7.12
N ASP A 136 -10.06 3.35 -7.01
CA ASP A 136 -11.07 2.43 -7.51
C ASP A 136 -11.64 1.60 -6.35
N LEU A 137 -12.97 1.54 -6.27
CA LEU A 137 -13.67 0.67 -5.34
C LEU A 137 -13.99 -0.64 -6.07
N THR A 138 -13.41 -1.74 -5.60
CA THR A 138 -13.60 -3.06 -6.20
C THR A 138 -14.15 -4.06 -5.19
N PHE A 139 -14.84 -5.08 -5.68
CA PHE A 139 -15.30 -6.23 -4.91
C PHE A 139 -14.58 -7.47 -5.44
N PRO A 140 -13.34 -7.74 -5.01
CA PRO A 140 -12.52 -8.80 -5.59
C PRO A 140 -13.08 -10.17 -5.22
N ALA A 141 -13.08 -11.12 -6.17
CA ALA A 141 -13.54 -12.50 -5.95
C ALA A 141 -12.75 -13.25 -4.86
N PHE A 142 -11.54 -12.79 -4.57
CA PHE A 142 -10.70 -13.30 -3.48
C PHE A 142 -10.24 -12.12 -2.63
N LEU A 143 -10.54 -12.18 -1.34
CA LEU A 143 -10.06 -11.25 -0.34
C LEU A 143 -8.70 -11.73 0.17
N LYS A 144 -7.70 -10.84 0.16
CA LYS A 144 -6.43 -11.08 0.87
C LYS A 144 -6.70 -10.98 2.37
N ASN A 145 -6.42 -12.05 3.11
CA ASN A 145 -6.72 -12.09 4.53
C ASN A 145 -5.73 -11.18 5.29
N PRO A 146 -6.19 -10.44 6.32
CA PRO A 146 -5.29 -9.76 7.23
C PRO A 146 -4.59 -10.75 8.16
N THR A 147 -3.63 -10.24 8.93
CA THR A 147 -3.18 -10.86 10.16
C THR A 147 -4.04 -10.38 11.32
N PHE A 148 -4.45 -11.32 12.16
CA PHE A 148 -5.00 -11.05 13.47
C PHE A 148 -3.95 -11.45 14.50
N THR A 149 -3.46 -10.47 15.25
CA THR A 149 -2.46 -10.67 16.31
C THR A 149 -3.12 -10.41 17.65
N LEU A 150 -3.10 -11.41 18.53
CA LEU A 150 -3.64 -11.34 19.88
C LEU A 150 -2.48 -11.50 20.87
N CYS A 151 -2.25 -10.47 21.69
CA CYS A 151 -1.22 -10.49 22.72
C CYS A 151 -1.84 -10.61 24.10
N ASN A 152 -1.29 -11.49 24.92
CA ASN A 152 -1.64 -11.55 26.33
C ASN A 152 -0.60 -10.73 27.11
N THR A 153 -1.08 -9.77 27.89
CA THR A 153 -0.20 -8.95 28.73
C THR A 153 0.29 -9.68 30.00
N ASN A 154 -0.27 -10.86 30.29
CA ASN A 154 0.24 -11.77 31.32
C ASN A 154 1.34 -12.68 30.72
N PRO A 155 2.59 -12.60 31.20
CA PRO A 155 3.72 -13.32 30.61
C PRO A 155 3.71 -14.83 30.88
N VAL A 156 3.18 -15.28 32.02
CA VAL A 156 3.13 -16.69 32.39
C VAL A 156 2.10 -16.88 33.51
N LYS A 157 1.51 -18.07 33.63
CA LYS A 157 0.73 -18.43 34.80
C LYS A 157 1.60 -18.41 36.06
N ARG A 158 1.13 -17.69 37.08
CA ARG A 158 1.77 -17.58 38.39
C ARG A 158 2.12 -18.93 39.00
N GLU A 159 1.19 -19.89 39.00
CA GLU A 159 1.43 -21.20 39.61
C GLU A 159 2.48 -22.00 38.88
N LYS A 160 2.50 -21.90 37.55
CA LYS A 160 3.52 -22.57 36.73
C LYS A 160 4.91 -21.99 37.01
N PHE A 161 5.03 -20.66 37.03
CA PHE A 161 6.28 -19.99 37.38
C PHE A 161 6.75 -20.37 38.79
N CYS A 162 5.88 -20.29 39.80
CA CYS A 162 6.25 -20.62 41.16
C CYS A 162 6.46 -22.12 41.42
N GLY A 163 5.91 -22.99 40.57
CA GLY A 163 6.21 -24.42 40.59
C GLY A 163 7.61 -24.74 40.09
N GLU A 164 8.05 -24.05 39.04
CA GLU A 164 9.39 -24.23 38.44
C GLU A 164 10.49 -23.48 39.22
N TYR A 165 10.17 -22.27 39.71
CA TYR A 165 11.07 -21.39 40.44
C TYR A 165 10.55 -21.04 41.85
N PRO A 166 10.34 -22.03 42.75
CA PRO A 166 9.74 -21.79 44.06
C PRO A 166 10.56 -20.84 44.95
N TYR A 167 11.88 -20.81 44.77
CA TYR A 167 12.80 -19.92 45.50
C TYR A 167 12.63 -18.43 45.12
N LEU A 168 12.06 -18.16 43.94
CA LEU A 168 11.70 -16.83 43.45
C LEU A 168 10.26 -16.44 43.78
N CYS A 169 9.55 -17.26 44.56
CA CYS A 169 8.20 -16.96 45.02
C CYS A 169 8.12 -16.87 46.54
N GLN A 170 7.12 -16.16 47.04
CA GLN A 170 6.85 -16.01 48.46
C GLN A 170 5.37 -15.75 48.73
N LYS A 171 4.96 -15.87 49.99
CA LYS A 171 3.65 -15.37 50.42
C LYS A 171 3.64 -13.83 50.39
N PRO A 172 2.50 -13.20 50.08
CA PRO A 172 2.35 -11.75 50.23
C PRO A 172 2.64 -11.30 51.67
N ASN A 173 3.35 -10.18 51.84
CA ASN A 173 3.75 -9.68 53.17
C ASN A 173 2.55 -9.44 54.11
N ASN A 174 1.44 -8.96 53.57
CA ASN A 174 0.17 -8.77 54.27
C ASN A 174 -0.95 -9.41 53.45
N LEU A 175 -1.30 -10.65 53.78
CA LEU A 175 -2.30 -11.42 53.03
C LEU A 175 -3.68 -10.74 53.04
N THR A 176 -4.10 -10.18 54.18
CA THR A 176 -5.40 -9.53 54.32
C THR A 176 -5.51 -8.29 53.42
N GLU A 177 -4.48 -7.45 53.42
CA GLU A 177 -4.44 -6.27 52.56
C GLU A 177 -4.32 -6.64 51.08
N PHE A 178 -3.49 -7.65 50.78
CA PHE A 178 -3.33 -8.18 49.44
C PHE A 178 -4.67 -8.66 48.87
N CYS A 179 -5.40 -9.50 49.60
CA CYS A 179 -6.71 -9.99 49.16
C CYS A 179 -7.77 -8.90 49.07
N LYS A 180 -7.68 -7.84 49.89
CA LYS A 180 -8.58 -6.68 49.78
C LYS A 180 -8.37 -5.90 48.49
N LYS A 181 -7.12 -5.75 48.05
CA LYS A 181 -6.77 -5.04 46.81
C LYS A 181 -6.92 -5.93 45.57
N HIS A 182 -6.64 -7.22 45.71
CA HIS A 182 -6.56 -8.20 44.62
C HIS A 182 -7.46 -9.42 44.91
N PRO A 183 -8.79 -9.24 44.95
CA PRO A 183 -9.72 -10.28 45.39
C PRO A 183 -9.67 -11.54 44.52
N TYR A 184 -9.31 -11.41 43.23
CA TYR A 184 -9.22 -12.54 42.29
C TYR A 184 -8.22 -13.61 42.74
N PHE A 185 -7.09 -13.23 43.34
CA PHE A 185 -6.08 -14.18 43.83
C PHE A 185 -6.53 -14.96 45.08
N CYS A 186 -7.57 -14.48 45.76
CA CYS A 186 -8.01 -15.01 47.05
C CYS A 186 -9.41 -15.62 46.99
N LYS A 187 -9.89 -15.96 45.79
CA LYS A 187 -11.19 -16.62 45.58
C LYS A 187 -11.21 -18.06 46.11
N HIS A 188 -10.05 -18.71 46.10
CA HIS A 188 -9.84 -20.07 46.58
C HIS A 188 -9.00 -20.10 47.86
N ASN A 189 -8.63 -21.30 48.33
CA ASN A 189 -7.84 -21.47 49.54
C ASN A 189 -6.49 -20.74 49.45
N THR A 190 -6.32 -19.69 50.24
CA THR A 190 -5.11 -18.85 50.25
C THR A 190 -3.93 -19.48 51.00
N SER A 191 -4.07 -20.65 51.61
CA SER A 191 -2.98 -21.31 52.37
C SER A 191 -1.73 -21.54 51.53
N ASN A 192 -1.90 -21.82 50.24
CA ASN A 192 -0.81 -22.09 49.28
C ASN A 192 -0.53 -20.90 48.34
N LEU A 193 -1.18 -19.75 48.55
CA LEU A 193 -1.00 -18.59 47.70
C LEU A 193 0.44 -18.08 47.80
N VAL A 194 1.14 -18.12 46.68
CA VAL A 194 2.47 -17.54 46.50
C VAL A 194 2.47 -16.63 45.28
N ILE A 195 3.24 -15.55 45.37
CA ILE A 195 3.47 -14.58 44.31
C ILE A 195 4.98 -14.52 44.01
N PRO A 196 5.37 -14.13 42.78
CA PRO A 196 6.76 -13.86 42.46
C PRO A 196 7.35 -12.78 43.38
N LYS A 197 8.63 -12.89 43.70
CA LYS A 197 9.41 -11.94 44.50
C LYS A 197 9.75 -10.68 43.71
N VAL A 198 8.73 -9.95 43.27
CA VAL A 198 8.88 -8.71 42.52
C VAL A 198 7.91 -7.66 43.05
N GLY A 199 8.36 -6.41 43.11
CA GLY A 199 7.53 -5.26 43.47
C GLY A 199 7.09 -5.20 44.94
N TYR A 200 6.06 -4.39 45.20
CA TYR A 200 5.68 -3.95 46.56
C TYR A 200 5.14 -5.05 47.49
N TYR A 201 4.57 -6.12 46.93
CA TYR A 201 3.97 -7.21 47.71
C TYR A 201 4.98 -8.29 48.11
N ALA A 202 6.21 -8.22 47.55
CA ALA A 202 7.33 -9.06 47.93
C ALA A 202 8.12 -8.46 49.11
N LYS A 203 8.76 -9.31 49.92
CA LYS A 203 9.58 -8.89 51.06
C LYS A 203 10.98 -8.51 50.57
N ASP A 204 11.51 -9.38 49.72
CA ASP A 204 12.84 -9.28 49.13
C ASP A 204 12.65 -9.35 47.60
N SER A 205 12.48 -8.17 46.95
CA SER A 205 12.37 -8.11 45.49
C SER A 205 13.67 -8.61 44.86
N LYS A 206 13.55 -9.46 43.85
CA LYS A 206 14.65 -10.16 43.18
C LYS A 206 14.64 -9.85 41.70
N ASP A 207 15.72 -9.26 41.20
CA ASP A 207 15.91 -9.02 39.76
C ASP A 207 16.00 -10.35 38.99
N GLU A 208 16.40 -11.42 39.68
CA GLU A 208 16.47 -12.79 39.13
C GLU A 208 15.11 -13.32 38.62
N VAL A 209 13.98 -12.72 39.04
CA VAL A 209 12.65 -13.05 38.49
C VAL A 209 12.59 -12.78 36.99
N ARG A 210 13.22 -11.68 36.52
CA ARG A 210 13.21 -11.30 35.10
C ARG A 210 14.11 -12.22 34.28
N ASP A 211 15.25 -12.61 34.82
CA ASP A 211 16.15 -13.58 34.18
C ASP A 211 15.47 -14.95 34.03
N ALA A 212 14.78 -15.43 35.08
CA ALA A 212 14.01 -16.67 35.03
C ALA A 212 12.86 -16.60 34.01
N LEU A 213 12.17 -15.45 33.89
CA LEU A 213 11.18 -15.25 32.85
C LEU A 213 11.79 -15.33 31.44
N LEU A 214 12.95 -14.68 31.24
CA LEU A 214 13.68 -14.75 29.98
C LEU A 214 14.09 -16.19 29.62
N GLU A 215 14.52 -16.98 30.60
CA GLU A 215 14.81 -18.41 30.41
C GLU A 215 13.57 -19.20 29.96
N ILE A 216 12.41 -18.98 30.60
CA ILE A 216 11.14 -19.58 30.18
C ILE A 216 10.83 -19.22 28.73
N TYR A 217 11.06 -17.96 28.36
CA TYR A 217 10.89 -17.50 26.98
C TYR A 217 11.76 -18.26 25.98
N MET A 218 13.04 -18.42 26.30
CA MET A 218 14.03 -19.03 25.41
C MET A 218 13.89 -20.56 25.30
N HIS A 219 13.43 -21.24 26.36
CA HIS A 219 13.51 -22.71 26.44
C HIS A 219 12.15 -23.45 26.40
N ASN A 220 11.08 -22.91 26.98
CA ASN A 220 9.86 -23.68 27.24
C ASN A 220 8.68 -23.35 26.29
N ILE A 221 8.59 -22.11 25.80
CA ILE A 221 7.38 -21.65 25.06
C ILE A 221 7.24 -22.30 23.67
N SER A 222 8.33 -22.78 23.07
CA SER A 222 8.28 -23.43 21.75
C SER A 222 7.60 -24.81 21.76
N LYS A 223 7.42 -25.46 22.92
CA LYS A 223 6.94 -26.85 23.01
C LYS A 223 5.59 -26.98 23.72
N ASP A 224 5.39 -26.22 24.79
CA ASP A 224 4.27 -26.43 25.73
C ASP A 224 3.37 -25.20 25.90
N GLY A 225 3.43 -24.26 24.94
CA GLY A 225 2.71 -22.98 24.94
C GLY A 225 1.40 -23.01 25.73
N PRO A 226 0.35 -23.73 25.28
CA PRO A 226 -0.98 -23.72 25.91
C PRO A 226 -0.99 -23.98 27.43
N GLU A 227 -0.02 -24.72 27.97
CA GLU A 227 0.04 -25.07 29.39
C GLU A 227 0.53 -23.89 30.26
N TYR A 228 1.48 -23.09 29.75
CA TYR A 228 2.09 -21.95 30.43
C TYR A 228 1.21 -20.68 30.43
N TRP A 229 0.21 -20.60 29.53
CA TRP A 229 -0.64 -19.41 29.36
C TRP A 229 -2.05 -19.63 29.90
N SER A 230 -2.67 -18.55 30.36
CA SER A 230 -4.07 -18.51 30.80
C SER A 230 -5.09 -18.58 29.65
N TRP A 231 -4.69 -19.10 28.49
CA TRP A 231 -5.49 -19.09 27.27
C TRP A 231 -6.06 -20.49 26.97
N SER A 232 -7.38 -20.57 26.85
CA SER A 232 -8.05 -21.62 26.09
C SER A 232 -8.27 -21.13 24.66
N PHE A 233 -7.69 -21.81 23.68
CA PHE A 233 -7.91 -21.50 22.27
C PHE A 233 -9.37 -21.81 21.88
N PRO A 234 -9.96 -21.10 20.91
CA PRO A 234 -11.23 -21.52 20.33
C PRO A 234 -11.08 -22.90 19.69
N TYR A 235 -12.13 -23.72 19.71
CA TYR A 235 -12.12 -25.09 19.18
C TYR A 235 -11.61 -25.18 17.71
N ASP A 236 -11.93 -24.18 16.88
CA ASP A 236 -11.43 -24.07 15.49
C ASP A 236 -9.95 -23.68 15.38
N PHE A 237 -9.38 -23.04 16.40
CA PHE A 237 -7.96 -22.69 16.49
C PHE A 237 -7.11 -23.93 16.79
N GLU A 238 -7.62 -24.83 17.63
CA GLU A 238 -6.92 -26.07 17.95
C GLU A 238 -6.75 -26.98 16.73
N GLN A 239 -7.78 -27.08 15.88
CA GLN A 239 -7.72 -27.85 14.63
C GLN A 239 -6.74 -27.27 13.60
N LYS A 240 -6.38 -25.98 13.74
CA LYS A 240 -5.44 -25.27 12.85
C LYS A 240 -4.14 -24.86 13.56
N ARG A 241 -3.74 -25.55 14.64
CA ARG A 241 -2.48 -25.27 15.37
C ARG A 241 -1.26 -25.05 14.46
N ASN A 242 -1.18 -25.75 13.33
CA ASN A 242 -0.09 -25.63 12.35
C ASN A 242 -0.07 -24.30 11.55
N LYS A 243 -1.02 -23.38 11.77
CA LYS A 243 -1.16 -22.11 11.04
C LYS A 243 -0.98 -20.85 11.90
N ILE A 244 -0.75 -21.01 13.21
CA ILE A 244 -0.56 -19.89 14.12
C ILE A 244 0.94 -19.64 14.25
N THR A 245 1.33 -18.37 14.12
CA THR A 245 2.70 -17.93 14.39
C THR A 245 2.74 -17.31 15.77
N THR A 246 3.55 -17.89 16.66
CA THR A 246 3.87 -17.30 17.95
C THR A 246 4.97 -16.27 17.76
N THR A 247 4.79 -15.08 18.31
CA THR A 247 5.80 -14.02 18.31
C THR A 247 5.99 -13.45 19.70
N PHE A 248 7.18 -12.93 19.96
CA PHE A 248 7.54 -12.25 21.19
C PHE A 248 7.69 -10.77 20.88
N SER A 249 7.03 -9.93 21.67
CA SER A 249 7.15 -8.47 21.56
C SER A 249 7.62 -7.93 22.90
N PHE A 250 8.54 -6.96 22.85
CA PHE A 250 9.11 -6.38 24.06
C PHE A 250 8.22 -5.25 24.57
N ASP A 251 7.66 -5.38 25.76
CA ASP A 251 6.88 -4.37 26.47
C ASP A 251 7.81 -3.47 27.30
N TYR A 252 8.05 -2.25 26.80
CA TYR A 252 8.91 -1.27 27.47
C TYR A 252 8.36 -0.83 28.84
N SER A 253 7.05 -0.90 29.07
CA SER A 253 6.44 -0.48 30.34
C SER A 253 6.75 -1.46 31.47
N LYS A 254 6.86 -2.75 31.14
CA LYS A 254 7.19 -3.83 32.07
C LYS A 254 8.65 -4.25 32.00
N SER A 255 9.36 -3.76 30.98
CA SER A 255 10.71 -4.19 30.62
C SER A 255 10.81 -5.70 30.38
N ASP A 256 9.75 -6.32 29.86
CA ASP A 256 9.64 -7.76 29.67
C ASP A 256 9.12 -8.09 28.28
N TYR A 257 9.35 -9.32 27.83
CA TYR A 257 8.67 -9.83 26.66
C TYR A 257 7.24 -10.24 26.99
N VAL A 258 6.38 -10.17 25.99
CA VAL A 258 5.05 -10.75 26.00
C VAL A 258 4.90 -11.67 24.79
N THR A 259 3.96 -12.59 24.89
CA THR A 259 3.66 -13.50 23.79
C THR A 259 2.40 -13.08 23.06
N CYS A 260 2.54 -13.06 21.73
CA CYS A 260 1.52 -12.72 20.79
C CYS A 260 1.29 -13.90 19.83
N TYR A 261 0.03 -14.15 19.51
CA TYR A 261 -0.38 -15.19 18.58
C TYR A 261 -0.99 -14.56 17.35
N SER A 262 -0.42 -14.88 16.19
CA SER A 262 -0.81 -14.28 14.93
C SER A 262 -1.29 -15.33 13.94
N THR A 263 -2.45 -15.12 13.34
CA THR A 263 -2.91 -15.94 12.20
C THR A 263 -2.46 -15.32 10.89
N ASN A 264 -2.02 -16.12 9.92
CA ASN A 264 -1.66 -15.62 8.57
C ASN A 264 -0.54 -14.56 8.60
N LEU A 265 0.35 -14.62 9.61
CA LEU A 265 1.55 -13.78 9.68
C LEU A 265 2.64 -14.34 8.76
N HIS A 266 3.22 -13.49 7.92
CA HIS A 266 4.18 -13.85 6.89
C HIS A 266 5.42 -12.93 6.87
N ILE A 267 5.88 -12.47 8.04
CA ILE A 267 7.02 -11.56 8.15
C ILE A 267 8.36 -12.25 7.82
N ASN A 268 8.54 -13.54 8.15
CA ASN A 268 9.70 -14.35 7.78
C ASN A 268 9.30 -15.66 7.05
N SER A 269 8.15 -15.66 6.37
CA SER A 269 7.59 -16.87 5.76
C SER A 269 7.93 -16.99 4.28
N ASN A 270 8.19 -18.23 3.82
CA ASN A 270 8.29 -18.57 2.40
C ASN A 270 6.92 -18.84 1.74
N LYS A 271 5.81 -18.67 2.48
CA LYS A 271 4.45 -18.90 2.00
C LYS A 271 3.86 -17.63 1.39
N LYS A 272 2.91 -17.81 0.47
CA LYS A 272 2.08 -16.70 -0.04
C LYS A 272 0.97 -16.41 0.97
N ILE A 273 0.46 -15.18 0.92
CA ILE A 273 -0.68 -14.71 1.72
C ILE A 273 -1.89 -15.62 1.53
N GLU A 274 -2.59 -15.93 2.62
CA GLU A 274 -3.87 -16.63 2.53
C GLU A 274 -4.96 -15.73 1.95
N THR A 275 -5.84 -16.33 1.15
CA THR A 275 -6.97 -15.61 0.54
C THR A 275 -8.27 -16.35 0.79
N THR A 276 -9.35 -15.60 0.97
CA THR A 276 -10.71 -16.12 1.17
C THR A 276 -11.57 -15.77 -0.04
N LYS A 277 -12.32 -16.75 -0.57
CA LYS A 277 -13.28 -16.47 -1.64
C LYS A 277 -14.37 -15.53 -1.12
N SER A 278 -14.58 -14.41 -1.80
CA SER A 278 -15.72 -13.55 -1.52
C SER A 278 -16.91 -14.03 -2.36
N HIS A 279 -17.98 -14.46 -1.69
CA HIS A 279 -19.24 -14.71 -2.38
C HIS A 279 -19.99 -13.39 -2.49
N ALA A 280 -20.15 -12.87 -3.71
CA ALA A 280 -20.89 -11.63 -3.98
C ALA A 280 -22.35 -11.65 -3.47
N SER A 281 -22.88 -12.84 -3.14
CA SER A 281 -24.24 -13.08 -2.65
C SER A 281 -24.39 -13.10 -1.13
N VAL A 282 -23.30 -13.10 -0.34
CA VAL A 282 -23.37 -13.15 1.14
C VAL A 282 -22.92 -11.80 1.70
N GLY A 283 -23.85 -11.07 2.32
CA GLY A 283 -23.62 -9.70 2.80
C GLY A 283 -22.59 -9.54 3.92
N VAL A 284 -22.08 -10.64 4.49
CA VAL A 284 -21.06 -10.67 5.55
C VAL A 284 -20.17 -11.90 5.38
N ILE A 285 -18.85 -11.71 5.34
CA ILE A 285 -17.85 -12.80 5.37
C ILE A 285 -17.23 -12.81 6.76
N ILE A 286 -17.38 -13.92 7.48
CA ILE A 286 -16.69 -14.14 8.75
C ILE A 286 -15.29 -14.65 8.41
N LEU A 287 -14.26 -13.85 8.70
CA LEU A 287 -12.86 -14.22 8.43
C LEU A 287 -12.30 -15.14 9.51
N ASN A 288 -12.62 -14.85 10.77
CA ASN A 288 -12.22 -15.64 11.94
C ASN A 288 -13.22 -15.45 13.08
N HIS A 289 -13.23 -16.40 14.00
CA HIS A 289 -13.95 -16.34 15.27
C HIS A 289 -12.97 -16.70 16.38
N PHE A 290 -12.84 -15.83 17.38
CA PHE A 290 -11.91 -16.02 18.50
C PHE A 290 -12.68 -16.12 19.81
N HIS A 291 -12.38 -17.12 20.62
CA HIS A 291 -12.81 -17.21 22.01
C HIS A 291 -11.57 -17.16 22.88
N SER A 292 -11.51 -16.22 23.81
CA SER A 292 -10.35 -16.02 24.67
C SER A 292 -10.78 -15.99 26.12
N ARG A 293 -10.02 -16.70 26.95
CA ARG A 293 -10.19 -16.73 28.40
C ARG A 293 -9.02 -16.03 29.07
N ILE A 294 -9.29 -15.32 30.16
CA ILE A 294 -8.29 -14.70 31.02
C ILE A 294 -8.45 -15.26 32.42
N ASP A 295 -7.45 -16.00 32.90
CA ASP A 295 -7.40 -16.47 34.28
C ASP A 295 -6.76 -15.39 35.17
N PHE A 296 -7.58 -14.50 35.72
CA PHE A 296 -7.13 -13.40 36.59
C PHE A 296 -6.35 -13.87 37.83
N GLU A 297 -6.66 -15.06 38.33
CA GLU A 297 -6.06 -15.66 39.53
C GLU A 297 -4.60 -16.11 39.29
N GLU A 298 -4.26 -16.31 38.01
CA GLU A 298 -2.95 -16.75 37.53
C GLU A 298 -2.09 -15.60 36.99
N THR A 299 -2.47 -14.36 37.30
CA THR A 299 -1.70 -13.18 36.90
C THR A 299 -0.33 -13.18 37.57
N MET A 300 0.73 -13.01 36.77
CA MET A 300 2.11 -13.00 37.24
C MET A 300 2.39 -11.78 38.12
N TYR A 301 1.93 -10.60 37.70
CA TYR A 301 2.17 -9.33 38.38
C TYR A 301 0.89 -8.81 39.05
N PRO A 302 0.80 -8.84 40.40
CA PRO A 302 -0.43 -8.47 41.10
C PRO A 302 -0.89 -7.03 40.88
N TRP A 303 0.00 -6.10 40.54
CA TRP A 303 -0.36 -4.71 40.25
C TRP A 303 -0.79 -4.47 38.79
N THR A 304 -0.79 -5.51 37.95
CA THR A 304 -1.23 -5.42 36.56
C THR A 304 -2.55 -6.14 36.39
N VAL A 305 -3.41 -5.60 35.53
CA VAL A 305 -4.61 -6.30 35.09
C VAL A 305 -4.25 -7.03 33.80
N PRO A 306 -4.40 -8.35 33.72
CA PRO A 306 -4.18 -9.07 32.47
C PRO A 306 -5.23 -8.64 31.45
N GLN A 307 -4.74 -8.10 30.35
CA GLN A 307 -5.49 -7.64 29.19
C GLN A 307 -5.13 -8.47 27.96
N ILE A 308 -6.09 -8.56 27.05
CA ILE A 308 -5.87 -9.05 25.69
C ILE A 308 -5.82 -7.85 24.76
N ILE A 309 -4.78 -7.78 23.95
CA ILE A 309 -4.61 -6.73 22.96
C ILE A 309 -4.76 -7.33 21.57
N LEU A 310 -5.67 -6.79 20.78
CA LEU A 310 -5.91 -7.18 19.40
C LEU A 310 -5.27 -6.17 18.45
N SER A 311 -4.50 -6.66 17.48
CA SER A 311 -4.07 -5.85 16.33
C SER A 311 -4.42 -6.55 15.03
N ILE A 312 -4.99 -5.78 14.08
CA ILE A 312 -5.33 -6.25 12.74
C ILE A 312 -4.46 -5.50 11.74
N HIS A 313 -3.63 -6.22 11.00
CA HIS A 313 -2.60 -5.60 10.16
C HIS A 313 -2.27 -6.45 8.92
N SER A 314 -1.37 -5.90 8.09
CA SER A 314 -0.88 -6.64 6.92
C SER A 314 -0.02 -7.83 7.33
N PRO A 315 -0.17 -8.99 6.66
CA PRO A 315 0.68 -10.17 6.86
C PRO A 315 2.18 -9.96 6.75
N PHE A 316 2.60 -8.90 6.06
CA PHE A 316 4.00 -8.61 5.78
C PHE A 316 4.56 -7.49 6.65
N VAL A 317 3.74 -6.90 7.52
CA VAL A 317 4.12 -5.74 8.34
C VAL A 317 4.13 -6.17 9.80
N PRO A 318 5.28 -6.09 10.49
CA PRO A 318 5.32 -6.27 11.94
C PRO A 318 4.66 -5.07 12.63
N VAL A 319 3.96 -5.31 13.73
CA VAL A 319 3.22 -4.29 14.48
C VAL A 319 3.57 -4.32 15.95
N TYR A 320 3.56 -3.13 16.57
CA TYR A 320 3.71 -3.01 18.01
C TYR A 320 2.33 -3.02 18.67
N ALA A 321 1.82 -4.21 19.00
CA ALA A 321 0.44 -4.38 19.44
C ALA A 321 0.05 -3.50 20.64
N PHE A 322 0.96 -3.18 21.56
CA PHE A 322 0.66 -2.33 22.72
C PHE A 322 0.44 -0.85 22.41
N TYR A 323 0.96 -0.36 21.28
CA TYR A 323 0.79 1.04 20.87
C TYR A 323 -0.29 1.18 19.80
N GLU A 324 -0.43 0.18 18.94
CA GLU A 324 -1.30 0.23 17.76
C GLU A 324 -2.53 -0.69 17.86
N GLY A 325 -2.60 -1.52 18.90
CA GLY A 325 -3.67 -2.48 19.12
C GLY A 325 -4.74 -1.98 20.09
N GLU A 326 -5.85 -2.70 20.08
CA GLU A 326 -7.04 -2.43 20.86
C GLU A 326 -7.13 -3.36 22.06
N ILE A 327 -7.33 -2.79 23.25
CA ILE A 327 -7.50 -3.55 24.48
C ILE A 327 -8.92 -4.11 24.51
N LEU A 328 -9.06 -5.44 24.53
CA LEU A 328 -10.33 -6.13 24.66
C LEU A 328 -10.68 -6.30 26.14
N GLN A 329 -11.91 -5.92 26.48
CA GLN A 329 -12.50 -6.11 27.79
C GLN A 329 -13.04 -7.54 27.93
N THR A 330 -13.00 -8.06 29.16
CA THR A 330 -13.62 -9.33 29.47
C THR A 330 -15.14 -9.23 29.48
N ASP A 331 -15.81 -10.37 29.34
CA ASP A 331 -17.28 -10.46 29.32
C ASP A 331 -17.95 -9.64 28.20
N HIS A 332 -17.23 -9.38 27.11
CA HIS A 332 -17.73 -8.68 25.93
C HIS A 332 -17.61 -9.55 24.68
N VAL A 333 -18.58 -9.39 23.77
CA VAL A 333 -18.54 -9.96 22.43
C VAL A 333 -18.26 -8.82 21.44
N TYR A 334 -17.19 -8.98 20.67
CA TYR A 334 -16.73 -7.99 19.70
C TYR A 334 -17.12 -8.38 18.28
N MET A 335 -17.75 -7.46 17.56
CA MET A 335 -17.98 -7.54 16.13
C MET A 335 -17.08 -6.52 15.43
N ILE A 336 -16.16 -7.03 14.61
CA ILE A 336 -15.12 -6.23 13.97
C ILE A 336 -15.36 -6.23 12.47
N LYS A 337 -15.63 -5.05 11.91
CA LYS A 337 -15.80 -4.84 10.48
C LYS A 337 -14.48 -4.41 9.88
N ILE A 338 -14.02 -5.10 8.85
CA ILE A 338 -12.71 -4.84 8.23
C ILE A 338 -12.92 -4.37 6.79
N ARG A 339 -12.19 -3.32 6.42
CA ARG A 339 -12.06 -2.81 5.06
C ARG A 339 -10.60 -2.88 4.64
N MET A 340 -10.34 -3.56 3.53
CA MET A 340 -9.01 -3.64 2.94
C MET A 340 -8.83 -2.54 1.89
N GLU A 341 -7.62 -1.97 1.86
CA GLU A 341 -7.13 -1.01 0.88
C GLU A 341 -5.80 -1.52 0.34
N GLU A 342 -5.60 -1.43 -0.97
CA GLU A 342 -4.36 -1.79 -1.65
C GLU A 342 -3.82 -0.57 -2.37
N GLU A 343 -2.64 -0.10 -1.95
CA GLU A 343 -1.95 1.03 -2.53
C GLU A 343 -0.91 0.53 -3.54
N HIS A 344 -0.89 1.15 -4.72
CA HIS A 344 0.05 0.85 -5.80
C HIS A 344 0.87 2.09 -6.14
N LEU A 345 2.17 2.06 -5.83
CA LEU A 345 3.14 3.09 -6.18
C LEU A 345 3.97 2.68 -7.39
N LEU A 346 4.67 3.65 -7.99
CA LEU A 346 5.49 3.44 -9.18
C LEU A 346 6.98 3.41 -8.84
N GLU A 347 7.72 2.51 -9.49
CA GLU A 347 9.17 2.38 -9.34
C GLU A 347 9.90 3.59 -9.94
N SER A 348 11.22 3.66 -9.76
CA SER A 348 12.06 4.63 -10.49
C SER A 348 11.80 4.51 -12.01
N PRO A 349 11.68 5.62 -12.76
CA PRO A 349 12.09 7.00 -12.46
C PRO A 349 11.00 7.90 -11.86
N TYR A 350 9.85 7.36 -11.46
CA TYR A 350 8.79 8.15 -10.85
C TYR A 350 9.20 8.62 -9.45
N GLN A 351 8.63 9.75 -9.00
CA GLN A 351 8.96 10.38 -7.72
C GLN A 351 8.76 9.45 -6.51
N THR A 352 7.80 8.53 -6.62
CA THR A 352 7.52 7.53 -5.58
C THR A 352 8.71 6.60 -5.34
N ASN A 353 9.52 6.31 -6.36
CA ASN A 353 10.76 5.52 -6.27
C ASN A 353 10.61 4.30 -5.36
N CYS A 354 9.50 3.57 -5.50
CA CYS A 354 9.16 2.48 -4.59
C CYS A 354 10.00 1.23 -4.88
N THR A 355 9.96 0.26 -3.97
CA THR A 355 10.55 -1.06 -4.12
C THR A 355 9.47 -2.15 -4.16
N ASP A 356 9.50 -3.01 -5.18
CA ASP A 356 8.67 -4.22 -5.26
C ASP A 356 9.27 -5.34 -4.40
N TYR A 357 9.02 -5.27 -3.10
CA TYR A 357 9.51 -6.24 -2.13
C TYR A 357 9.01 -7.66 -2.41
N ASP A 358 7.77 -7.82 -2.87
CA ASP A 358 7.24 -9.13 -3.25
C ASP A 358 7.99 -9.71 -4.46
N GLY A 359 8.25 -8.89 -5.48
CA GLY A 359 9.04 -9.30 -6.65
C GLY A 359 10.49 -9.65 -6.31
N ILE A 360 11.13 -8.92 -5.39
CA ILE A 360 12.48 -9.25 -4.88
C ILE A 360 12.45 -10.56 -4.10
N TRP A 361 11.48 -10.73 -3.20
CA TRP A 361 11.30 -11.96 -2.43
C TRP A 361 11.09 -13.17 -3.33
N GLU A 362 10.25 -13.07 -4.37
CA GLU A 362 10.04 -14.16 -5.34
C GLU A 362 11.33 -14.52 -6.08
N LYS A 363 12.15 -13.53 -6.47
CA LYS A 363 13.45 -13.76 -7.13
C LYS A 363 14.49 -14.37 -6.19
N ASN A 364 14.44 -14.03 -4.90
CA ASN A 364 15.38 -14.50 -3.88
C ASN A 364 14.93 -15.82 -3.23
N ASN A 365 14.36 -16.75 -4.00
CA ASN A 365 13.88 -18.05 -3.51
C ASN A 365 12.92 -17.92 -2.30
N LYS A 366 12.07 -16.88 -2.29
CA LYS A 366 11.10 -16.60 -1.22
C LYS A 366 11.75 -16.33 0.14
N THR A 367 12.83 -15.55 0.12
CA THR A 367 13.54 -15.08 1.32
C THR A 367 13.69 -13.56 1.30
N GLY A 368 13.88 -12.96 2.47
CA GLY A 368 14.02 -11.52 2.64
C GLY A 368 12.71 -10.80 3.00
N PRO A 369 12.80 -9.47 3.23
CA PRO A 369 11.67 -8.67 3.66
C PRO A 369 10.64 -8.50 2.53
N ARG A 370 9.37 -8.52 2.91
CA ARG A 370 8.22 -8.32 2.00
C ARG A 370 7.52 -6.97 2.16
N SER A 371 8.09 -6.11 3.01
CA SER A 371 7.63 -4.74 3.22
C SER A 371 8.81 -3.85 3.61
N GLN A 372 8.63 -2.53 3.47
CA GLN A 372 9.55 -1.52 3.98
C GLN A 372 9.73 -1.65 5.49
N GLU A 373 8.63 -1.82 6.22
CA GLU A 373 8.62 -1.99 7.66
C GLU A 373 9.48 -3.20 8.04
N MET A 374 9.30 -4.34 7.37
CA MET A 374 10.12 -5.52 7.61
C MET A 374 11.59 -5.34 7.18
N CYS A 375 11.85 -4.59 6.11
CA CYS A 375 13.23 -4.24 5.70
C CYS A 375 13.96 -3.49 6.82
N ARG A 376 13.28 -2.52 7.45
CA ARG A 376 13.86 -1.75 8.57
C ARG A 376 14.11 -2.63 9.79
N GLU A 377 13.20 -3.55 10.09
CA GLU A 377 13.35 -4.51 11.18
C GLU A 377 14.52 -5.47 10.91
N TRP A 378 14.68 -5.96 9.67
CA TRP A 378 15.84 -6.75 9.25
C TRP A 378 17.17 -5.99 9.41
N CYS A 379 17.22 -4.71 9.08
CA CYS A 379 18.42 -3.88 9.30
C CYS A 379 18.81 -3.84 10.78
N LYS A 380 17.83 -3.60 11.66
CA LYS A 380 18.07 -3.57 13.11
C LYS A 380 18.47 -4.95 13.63
N TRP A 381 17.74 -6.00 13.24
CA TRP A 381 18.04 -7.37 13.63
C TRP A 381 19.46 -7.78 13.23
N ASN A 382 19.85 -7.55 11.99
CA ASN A 382 21.19 -7.89 11.51
C ASN A 382 22.26 -7.12 12.29
N TYR A 383 21.99 -5.85 12.62
CA TYR A 383 22.87 -5.05 13.48
C TYR A 383 23.01 -5.66 14.89
N PHE A 384 21.91 -5.89 15.61
CA PHE A 384 21.93 -6.49 16.95
C PHE A 384 22.57 -7.89 16.93
N LYS A 385 22.25 -8.69 15.92
CA LYS A 385 22.83 -10.01 15.75
C LYS A 385 24.35 -9.96 15.54
N THR A 386 24.86 -8.95 14.84
CA THR A 386 26.30 -8.81 14.59
C THR A 386 27.06 -8.33 15.83
N TYR A 387 26.51 -7.38 16.58
CA TYR A 387 27.24 -6.71 17.66
C TYR A 387 26.94 -7.23 19.07
N VAL A 388 25.80 -7.92 19.27
CA VAL A 388 25.31 -8.40 20.58
C VAL A 388 24.98 -9.89 20.55
N ASP A 389 24.95 -10.52 19.37
CA ASP A 389 24.57 -11.94 19.15
C ASP A 389 23.15 -12.33 19.62
N CYS A 390 22.25 -11.35 19.73
CA CYS A 390 20.87 -11.54 20.14
C CYS A 390 19.86 -11.02 19.10
N ASN A 391 18.60 -11.46 19.22
CA ASN A 391 17.47 -11.10 18.35
C ASN A 391 16.89 -9.73 18.76
N GLY A 392 17.72 -8.69 18.71
CA GLY A 392 17.35 -7.34 19.11
C GLY A 392 16.76 -6.52 17.97
N GLY A 393 16.11 -5.42 18.33
CA GLY A 393 15.62 -4.43 17.37
C GLY A 393 14.44 -4.87 16.49
N MET A 394 13.92 -6.08 16.70
CA MET A 394 12.70 -6.59 16.07
C MET A 394 11.50 -6.38 17.01
N ILE A 395 10.39 -5.86 16.47
CA ILE A 395 9.14 -5.63 17.19
C ILE A 395 8.39 -6.95 17.42
N MET A 396 8.42 -7.84 16.43
CA MET A 396 7.80 -9.17 16.47
C MET A 396 8.86 -10.24 16.20
N ILE A 397 9.25 -10.97 17.24
CA ILE A 397 10.30 -11.98 17.17
C ILE A 397 9.65 -13.37 17.06
N GLU A 398 9.81 -14.07 15.94
CA GLU A 398 9.26 -15.44 15.78
C GLU A 398 10.09 -16.51 16.50
N ASN A 399 11.39 -16.28 16.69
CA ASN A 399 12.31 -17.23 17.32
C ASN A 399 12.77 -16.71 18.69
N SER A 400 12.29 -17.35 19.76
CA SER A 400 12.70 -16.98 21.12
C SER A 400 14.13 -17.37 21.48
N ARG A 401 14.84 -18.16 20.65
CA ARG A 401 16.26 -18.42 20.91
C ARG A 401 17.03 -17.12 20.75
N ASN A 402 17.82 -16.78 21.76
CA ASN A 402 18.65 -15.57 21.83
C ASN A 402 17.85 -14.26 21.90
N LEU A 403 16.75 -14.19 22.67
CA LEU A 403 16.15 -12.89 23.02
C LEU A 403 17.18 -12.01 23.74
N CYS A 404 17.20 -10.70 23.46
CA CYS A 404 18.15 -9.79 24.11
C CYS A 404 17.72 -9.47 25.54
N ASN A 405 18.68 -9.42 26.45
CA ASN A 405 18.48 -8.81 27.76
C ASN A 405 18.48 -7.28 27.63
N THR A 406 17.59 -6.61 28.36
CA THR A 406 17.40 -5.15 28.33
C THR A 406 18.64 -4.36 28.74
N GLU A 407 19.48 -4.92 29.61
CA GLU A 407 20.62 -4.21 30.19
C GLU A 407 21.80 -4.09 29.20
N GLU A 408 21.98 -5.09 28.34
CA GLU A 408 23.06 -5.12 27.32
C GLU A 408 22.80 -4.20 26.12
N ASN A 409 21.55 -3.77 25.90
CA ASN A 409 21.15 -2.98 24.74
C ASN A 409 21.61 -1.51 24.77
N SER A 410 21.95 -0.97 25.95
CA SER A 410 22.22 0.46 26.13
C SER A 410 23.60 0.91 25.65
N LEU A 411 24.62 0.03 25.74
CA LEU A 411 26.01 0.33 25.36
C LEU A 411 26.32 0.02 23.88
N THR A 412 25.55 -0.86 23.25
CA THR A 412 25.79 -1.37 21.89
C THR A 412 25.18 -0.51 20.79
N TYR A 413 24.15 0.30 21.09
CA TYR A 413 23.48 1.19 20.13
C TYR A 413 24.39 2.22 19.45
N TYR A 414 25.61 2.44 19.98
CA TYR A 414 26.52 3.48 19.49
C TYR A 414 27.62 2.98 18.53
N LYS A 415 27.83 1.66 18.38
CA LYS A 415 28.89 1.14 17.50
C LYS A 415 28.45 1.18 16.04
N ASP A 416 29.23 1.77 15.13
CA ASP A 416 28.97 1.74 13.68
C ASP A 416 27.54 2.12 13.25
N ARG A 417 26.97 3.15 13.89
CA ARG A 417 25.63 3.65 13.60
C ARG A 417 25.42 3.98 12.11
N GLU A 418 26.49 4.39 11.42
CA GLU A 418 26.47 4.65 9.97
C GLU A 418 26.05 3.42 9.16
N VAL A 419 26.46 2.21 9.57
CA VAL A 419 26.07 0.96 8.88
C VAL A 419 24.56 0.73 8.99
N LEU A 420 24.01 0.92 10.20
CA LEU A 420 22.57 0.81 10.44
C LEU A 420 21.80 1.87 9.65
N GLU A 421 22.24 3.13 9.70
CA GLU A 421 21.60 4.24 8.98
C GLU A 421 21.63 4.03 7.46
N ASN A 422 22.76 3.57 6.91
CA ASN A 422 22.85 3.24 5.49
C ASN A 422 21.88 2.11 5.10
N CYS A 423 21.76 1.06 5.92
CA CYS A 423 20.77 0.00 5.71
C CYS A 423 19.34 0.55 5.73
N LEU A 424 18.99 1.34 6.74
CA LEU A 424 17.66 1.92 6.89
C LEU A 424 17.31 2.87 5.73
N ASN A 425 18.26 3.66 5.25
CA ASN A 425 18.08 4.57 4.11
C ASN A 425 17.83 3.83 2.78
N ASN A 426 18.27 2.58 2.67
CA ASN A 426 18.00 1.74 1.50
C ASN A 426 16.61 1.07 1.53
N CYS A 427 15.90 1.09 2.67
CA CYS A 427 14.54 0.60 2.77
C CYS A 427 13.53 1.63 2.21
N LYS A 428 13.32 1.59 0.90
CA LYS A 428 12.36 2.46 0.19
C LYS A 428 10.92 2.07 0.48
N VAL A 429 9.99 2.97 0.13
CA VAL A 429 8.55 2.74 0.28
C VAL A 429 8.07 1.55 -0.56
N ASN A 430 7.03 0.87 -0.08
CA ASN A 430 6.44 -0.28 -0.75
C ASN A 430 5.82 0.10 -2.09
N CYS A 431 6.09 -0.66 -3.16
CA CYS A 431 5.32 -0.51 -4.41
C CYS A 431 3.89 -1.01 -4.29
N ARG A 432 3.66 -1.99 -3.41
CA ARG A 432 2.35 -2.54 -3.10
C ARG A 432 2.19 -2.59 -1.60
N LYS A 433 1.20 -1.88 -1.06
CA LYS A 433 0.92 -1.86 0.38
C LYS A 433 -0.51 -2.30 0.63
N LEU A 434 -0.66 -3.29 1.51
CA LEU A 434 -1.97 -3.72 2.01
C LEU A 434 -2.23 -3.02 3.33
N ILE A 435 -3.38 -2.35 3.42
CA ILE A 435 -3.82 -1.60 4.59
C ILE A 435 -5.18 -2.17 5.00
N TYR A 436 -5.36 -2.41 6.30
CA TYR A 436 -6.60 -2.94 6.85
C TYR A 436 -7.14 -1.93 7.84
N HIS A 437 -8.22 -1.27 7.46
CA HIS A 437 -8.99 -0.41 8.35
C HIS A 437 -10.04 -1.25 9.04
N TYR A 438 -10.30 -1.00 10.32
CA TYR A 438 -11.31 -1.75 11.05
C TYR A 438 -12.12 -0.88 12.00
N GLU A 439 -13.36 -1.28 12.21
CA GLU A 439 -14.31 -0.68 13.15
C GLU A 439 -14.73 -1.77 14.14
N ILE A 440 -14.54 -1.49 15.43
CA ILE A 440 -14.92 -2.40 16.51
C ILE A 440 -16.25 -1.94 17.09
N THR A 441 -17.18 -2.88 17.22
CA THR A 441 -18.41 -2.72 17.98
C THR A 441 -18.48 -3.81 19.03
N ASP A 442 -18.86 -3.46 20.25
CA ASP A 442 -18.91 -4.38 21.37
C ASP A 442 -20.30 -4.44 21.99
N ARG A 443 -20.56 -5.56 22.67
CA ARG A 443 -21.73 -5.74 23.53
C ARG A 443 -21.32 -6.59 24.73
N VAL A 444 -21.91 -6.31 25.89
CA VAL A 444 -21.76 -7.18 27.06
C VAL A 444 -22.32 -8.55 26.71
N GLN A 445 -21.57 -9.60 27.02
CA GLN A 445 -21.97 -10.98 26.78
C GLN A 445 -23.15 -11.35 27.68
N ASP A 446 -24.23 -11.85 27.08
CA ASP A 446 -25.38 -12.30 27.85
C ASP A 446 -25.01 -13.56 28.67
N PRO A 447 -25.29 -13.59 30.00
CA PRO A 447 -25.09 -14.78 30.83
C PRO A 447 -25.71 -16.06 30.28
N PHE A 448 -26.77 -15.98 29.47
CA PHE A 448 -27.43 -17.13 28.85
C PHE A 448 -26.66 -17.71 27.66
N GLU A 449 -25.90 -16.90 26.89
CA GLU A 449 -25.02 -17.39 25.80
C GLU A 449 -23.80 -18.16 26.37
N ARG A 450 -23.44 -17.93 27.64
CA ARG A 450 -22.30 -18.57 28.30
C ARG A 450 -22.52 -20.08 28.51
N LYS A 451 -23.76 -20.50 28.84
CA LYS A 451 -24.08 -21.91 29.14
C LYS A 451 -24.03 -22.84 27.92
N SER A 452 -24.28 -22.34 26.70
CA SER A 452 -24.21 -23.20 25.50
C SER A 452 -22.78 -23.47 25.03
N SER A 453 -21.78 -22.76 25.58
CA SER A 453 -20.39 -22.82 25.13
C SER A 453 -19.55 -23.82 25.94
N ASP A 454 -19.93 -24.11 27.18
CA ASP A 454 -19.21 -25.02 28.08
C ASP A 454 -19.64 -26.49 27.93
N ASP A 455 -20.73 -26.77 27.20
CA ASP A 455 -21.28 -28.11 26.97
C ASP A 455 -20.93 -28.70 25.56
N GLY A 456 -19.98 -28.08 24.83
CA GLY A 456 -19.64 -28.40 23.43
C GLY A 456 -18.27 -29.02 23.21
#